data_AF-A0A8T7JGS7-F1
#
_entry.id   AF-A0A8T7JGS7-F1
#
_cell.length_a   1.000
_cell.length_b   1.000
_cell.length_c   1.000
_cell.angle_alpha   90.00
_cell.angle_beta   90.00
_cell.angle_gamma   90.00
#
_symmetry.space_group_name_H-M   'P 1'
#
loop_
_entity.id
_entity.type
_entity.pdbx_description
1 polymer ?
#
loop_
_entity_poly.entity_id
_entity_poly.type
_entity_poly.pdbx_seq_one_letter_code
_entity_poly.pdbx_strand_id
1 'polypeptide(L)'
;MDISKQELREQIIHPTLDYLGKAGTAVENLLVAIVTQKQKHQNTKHHKGLGPYGIDTSTHQMVWDKYLAFHPDLASRIRGLASQRAFLEDPHSELATNLCYATAIAWVVYILHPQELAHSVA
;
A
#
# COMPACT_ATOMS: atom_id res chain seq x y z
N MET A 1 -9.55 -19.65 -2.27
CA MET A 1 -10.00 -19.20 -0.94
C MET A 1 -10.05 -17.68 -1.01
N ASP A 2 -11.25 -17.13 -1.19
CA ASP A 2 -11.42 -15.67 -1.23
C ASP A 2 -11.39 -15.13 0.19
N ILE A 3 -10.48 -14.20 0.46
CA ILE A 3 -10.44 -13.49 1.75
C ILE A 3 -11.66 -12.58 1.85
N SER A 4 -12.45 -12.71 2.92
CA SER A 4 -13.57 -11.80 3.12
C SER A 4 -13.08 -10.39 3.44
N LYS A 5 -13.94 -9.38 3.27
CA LYS A 5 -13.62 -7.99 3.66
C LYS A 5 -13.28 -7.86 5.15
N GLN A 6 -13.91 -8.68 5.99
CA GLN A 6 -13.67 -8.69 7.42
C GLN A 6 -12.30 -9.31 7.73
N GLU A 7 -11.99 -10.47 7.13
CA GLU A 7 -10.68 -11.11 7.31
C GLU A 7 -9.54 -10.24 6.76
N LEU A 8 -9.73 -9.59 5.60
CA LEU A 8 -8.76 -8.65 5.06
C LEU A 8 -8.50 -7.50 6.05
N ARG A 9 -9.54 -6.99 6.69
CA ARG A 9 -9.40 -5.95 7.70
C ARG A 9 -8.63 -6.46 8.92
N GLU A 10 -9.09 -7.54 9.52
CA GLU A 10 -8.60 -8.01 10.83
C GLU A 10 -7.22 -8.66 10.76
N GLN A 11 -6.92 -9.38 9.67
CA GLN A 11 -5.69 -10.15 9.56
C GLN A 11 -4.57 -9.40 8.84
N ILE A 12 -4.91 -8.43 7.99
CA ILE A 12 -3.92 -7.71 7.17
C ILE A 12 -3.93 -6.21 7.48
N ILE A 13 -5.06 -5.53 7.26
CA ILE A 13 -5.07 -4.06 7.29
C ILE A 13 -4.82 -3.53 8.70
N HIS A 14 -5.59 -4.00 9.68
CA HIS A 14 -5.46 -3.56 11.06
C HIS A 14 -4.08 -3.86 11.64
N PRO A 15 -3.53 -5.09 11.58
CA PRO A 15 -2.19 -5.38 12.09
C PRO A 15 -1.08 -4.58 11.39
N THR A 16 -1.21 -4.37 10.07
CA THR A 16 -0.23 -3.56 9.32
C THR A 16 -0.25 -2.10 9.79
N LEU A 17 -1.43 -1.50 9.92
CA LEU A 17 -1.54 -0.12 10.38
C LEU A 17 -1.14 0.04 11.84
N ASP A 18 -1.44 -0.95 12.69
CA ASP A 18 -1.01 -0.97 14.09
C ASP A 18 0.52 -0.99 14.19
N TYR A 19 1.18 -1.86 13.41
CA TYR A 19 2.65 -1.91 13.29
C TYR A 19 3.27 -0.56 12.86
N LEU A 20 2.59 0.18 11.98
CA LEU A 20 3.01 1.52 11.55
C LEU A 20 2.65 2.63 12.56
N GLY A 21 1.88 2.33 13.60
CA GLY A 21 1.35 3.32 14.55
C GLY A 21 0.29 4.24 13.92
N LYS A 22 -0.44 3.75 12.92
CA LYS A 22 -1.42 4.48 12.08
C LYS A 22 -2.80 3.80 12.03
N ALA A 23 -3.07 2.87 12.96
CA ALA A 23 -4.36 2.21 13.07
C ALA A 23 -5.49 3.21 13.33
N GLY A 24 -6.68 2.91 12.80
CA GLY A 24 -7.83 3.78 12.95
C GLY A 24 -9.00 3.29 12.10
N THR A 25 -10.20 3.27 12.69
CA THR A 25 -11.39 2.70 12.07
C THR A 25 -11.72 3.33 10.71
N ALA A 26 -11.53 4.64 10.57
CA ALA A 26 -11.79 5.36 9.32
C ALA A 26 -10.80 4.95 8.21
N VAL A 27 -9.51 4.87 8.53
CA VAL A 27 -8.43 4.51 7.61
C VAL A 27 -8.59 3.07 7.13
N GLU A 28 -8.86 2.15 8.05
CA GLU A 28 -9.11 0.75 7.75
C GLU A 28 -10.33 0.58 6.84
N ASN A 29 -11.44 1.26 7.15
CA ASN A 29 -12.65 1.24 6.32
C ASN A 29 -12.37 1.74 4.90
N LEU A 30 -11.58 2.81 4.77
CA LEU A 30 -11.21 3.37 3.48
C LEU A 30 -10.37 2.39 2.65
N LEU A 31 -9.36 1.75 3.25
CA LEU A 31 -8.54 0.75 2.55
C LEU A 31 -9.36 -0.47 2.11
N VAL A 32 -10.27 -0.98 2.95
CA VAL A 32 -11.21 -2.05 2.56
C VAL A 32 -12.11 -1.61 1.40
N ALA A 33 -12.60 -0.36 1.43
CA ALA A 33 -13.43 0.17 0.36
C ALA A 33 -12.67 0.29 -0.97
N ILE A 34 -11.40 0.72 -0.94
CA ILE A 34 -10.53 0.79 -2.13
C ILE A 34 -10.35 -0.59 -2.74
N VAL A 35 -10.00 -1.61 -1.94
CA VAL A 35 -9.86 -2.99 -2.44
C VAL A 35 -11.16 -3.47 -3.07
N THR A 36 -12.28 -3.27 -2.39
CA THR A 36 -13.62 -3.67 -2.88
C THR A 36 -13.96 -2.98 -4.20
N GLN A 37 -13.63 -1.69 -4.34
CA GLN A 37 -13.87 -0.94 -5.57
C GLN A 37 -12.96 -1.44 -6.70
N LYS A 38 -11.67 -1.61 -6.46
CA LYS A 38 -10.71 -2.08 -7.47
C LYS A 38 -11.05 -3.49 -7.96
N GLN A 39 -11.43 -4.40 -7.07
CA GLN A 39 -11.89 -5.76 -7.44
C GLN A 39 -13.07 -5.75 -8.41
N LYS A 40 -14.04 -4.84 -8.23
CA LYS A 40 -15.17 -4.70 -9.18
C LYS A 40 -14.73 -4.23 -10.57
N HIS A 41 -13.63 -3.47 -10.65
CA HIS A 41 -13.13 -2.88 -11.90
C HIS A 41 -12.05 -3.73 -12.59
N GLN A 42 -11.54 -4.78 -11.95
CA GLN A 42 -10.53 -5.70 -12.51
C GLN A 42 -11.02 -6.45 -13.77
N ASN A 43 -12.34 -6.55 -14.00
CA ASN A 43 -12.91 -7.13 -15.22
C ASN A 43 -12.82 -6.23 -16.47
N THR A 44 -12.22 -5.03 -16.36
CA THR A 44 -11.98 -4.14 -17.50
C THR A 44 -10.53 -4.28 -17.97
N LYS A 45 -10.32 -4.48 -19.27
CA LYS A 45 -9.04 -4.87 -19.93
C LYS A 45 -7.86 -3.88 -19.78
N HIS A 46 -7.94 -2.86 -18.92
CA HIS A 46 -6.95 -1.79 -18.79
C HIS A 46 -6.40 -1.61 -17.36
N HIS A 47 -6.45 -2.63 -16.51
CA HIS A 47 -5.90 -2.51 -15.15
C HIS A 47 -4.36 -2.57 -15.17
N LYS A 48 -3.70 -1.40 -15.10
CA LYS A 48 -2.23 -1.27 -15.02
C LYS A 48 -1.65 -1.34 -13.61
N GLY A 49 -2.51 -1.28 -12.58
CA GLY A 49 -2.09 -1.32 -11.18
C GLY A 49 -1.90 -2.73 -10.65
N LEU A 50 -0.91 -2.92 -9.78
CA LEU A 50 -0.55 -4.18 -9.14
C LEU A 50 -1.35 -4.40 -7.84
N GLY A 51 -1.67 -5.66 -7.58
CA GLY A 51 -2.28 -6.09 -6.33
C GLY A 51 -3.70 -5.58 -6.05
N PRO A 52 -4.18 -5.77 -4.81
CA PRO A 52 -5.57 -5.47 -4.44
C PRO A 52 -5.89 -3.97 -4.44
N TYR A 53 -4.88 -3.12 -4.26
CA TYR A 53 -5.04 -1.66 -4.25
C TYR A 53 -4.90 -1.02 -5.64
N GLY A 54 -4.42 -1.77 -6.64
CA GLY A 54 -4.27 -1.27 -8.00
C GLY A 54 -3.28 -0.11 -8.10
N ILE A 55 -2.16 -0.20 -7.39
CA ILE A 55 -1.08 0.79 -7.39
C ILE A 55 -0.13 0.44 -8.54
N ASP A 56 0.12 1.38 -9.45
CA ASP A 56 1.06 1.18 -10.55
C ASP A 56 2.52 1.40 -10.12
N THR A 57 3.46 0.94 -10.95
CA THR A 57 4.89 0.99 -10.66
C THR A 57 5.43 2.42 -10.51
N SER A 58 4.89 3.39 -11.25
CA SER A 58 5.33 4.78 -11.17
C SER A 58 4.89 5.44 -9.87
N THR A 59 3.66 5.18 -9.43
CA THR A 59 3.16 5.61 -8.10
C THR A 59 3.98 4.97 -6.98
N HIS A 60 4.30 3.68 -7.10
CA HIS A 60 5.15 2.99 -6.13
C HIS A 60 6.53 3.64 -5.99
N GLN A 61 7.18 3.91 -7.12
CA GLN A 61 8.49 4.54 -7.14
C GLN A 61 8.43 5.96 -6.56
N MET A 62 7.40 6.73 -6.91
CA MET A 62 7.18 8.07 -6.36
C MET A 62 7.11 8.04 -4.83
N VAL A 63 6.36 7.09 -4.24
CA VAL A 63 6.27 6.95 -2.77
C VAL A 63 7.65 6.78 -2.14
N TRP A 64 8.49 5.92 -2.73
CA TRP A 64 9.85 5.72 -2.22
C TRP A 64 10.73 6.95 -2.39
N ASP A 65 10.82 7.47 -3.62
CA ASP A 65 11.78 8.51 -3.98
C ASP A 65 11.39 9.88 -3.40
N LYS A 66 10.10 10.16 -3.26
CA LYS A 66 9.58 11.50 -2.90
C LYS A 66 9.07 11.61 -1.49
N TYR A 67 8.73 10.51 -0.83
CA TYR A 67 8.19 10.58 0.53
C TYR A 67 9.03 9.77 1.51
N LEU A 68 9.23 8.47 1.26
CA LEU A 68 9.96 7.61 2.19
C LEU A 68 11.44 7.97 2.29
N ALA A 69 12.06 8.47 1.21
CA ALA A 69 13.43 9.00 1.23
C ALA A 69 13.62 10.10 2.31
N PHE A 70 12.57 10.84 2.66
CA PHE A 70 12.60 11.92 3.67
C PHE A 70 12.05 11.49 5.04
N HIS A 71 11.54 10.26 5.16
CA HIS A 71 10.97 9.70 6.39
C HIS A 71 11.65 8.37 6.73
N PRO A 72 12.93 8.38 7.13
CA PRO A 72 13.76 7.17 7.21
C PRO A 72 13.22 6.11 8.18
N ASP A 73 12.62 6.52 9.30
CA ASP A 73 12.01 5.58 10.26
C ASP A 73 10.81 4.84 9.65
N LEU A 74 9.97 5.57 8.92
CA LEU A 74 8.82 4.99 8.23
C LEU A 74 9.27 4.13 7.04
N ALA A 75 10.25 4.60 6.28
CA ALA A 75 10.87 3.84 5.18
C ALA A 75 11.43 2.51 5.68
N SER A 76 12.12 2.53 6.83
CA SER A 76 12.67 1.32 7.46
C SER A 76 11.56 0.35 7.86
N ARG A 77 10.49 0.83 8.51
CA ARG A 77 9.33 0.00 8.89
C ARG A 77 8.65 -0.63 7.67
N ILE A 78 8.37 0.18 6.64
CA ILE A 78 7.72 -0.31 5.42
C ILE A 78 8.64 -1.28 4.67
N ARG A 79 9.94 -1.00 4.57
CA ARG A 79 10.93 -1.92 3.99
C ARG A 79 11.01 -3.24 4.75
N GLY A 80 10.83 -3.20 6.07
CA GLY A 80 10.83 -4.36 6.95
C GLY A 80 9.64 -5.29 6.74
N LEU A 81 8.53 -4.80 6.16
CA LEU A 81 7.39 -5.63 5.76
C LEU A 81 7.64 -6.38 4.45
N ALA A 82 8.49 -5.84 3.57
CA ALA A 82 8.82 -6.47 2.30
C ALA A 82 9.77 -7.65 2.46
N SER A 83 9.79 -8.55 1.48
CA SER A 83 10.79 -9.62 1.46
C SER A 83 12.21 -9.04 1.39
N GLN A 84 13.18 -9.81 1.87
CA GLN A 84 14.57 -9.35 1.87
C GLN A 84 15.16 -9.42 0.45
N ARG A 85 15.03 -10.58 -0.22
CA ARG A 85 15.64 -10.84 -1.53
C ARG A 85 14.79 -10.36 -2.69
N ALA A 86 13.52 -10.76 -2.76
CA ALA A 86 12.69 -10.48 -3.93
C ALA A 86 12.45 -8.97 -4.10
N PHE A 87 12.34 -8.22 -3.00
CA PHE A 87 12.25 -6.76 -3.07
C PHE A 87 13.46 -6.10 -3.74
N LEU A 88 14.68 -6.64 -3.55
CA LEU A 88 15.88 -6.06 -4.17
C LEU A 88 15.98 -6.37 -5.67
N GLU A 89 15.34 -7.46 -6.12
CA GLU A 89 15.31 -7.87 -7.52
C GLU A 89 14.16 -7.20 -8.28
N ASP A 90 12.96 -7.19 -7.70
CA ASP A 90 11.78 -6.52 -8.22
C ASP A 90 10.90 -5.99 -7.06
N PRO A 91 11.11 -4.72 -6.64
CA PRO A 91 10.37 -4.13 -5.53
C PRO A 91 8.88 -3.95 -5.84
N HIS A 92 8.49 -3.86 -7.12
CA HIS A 92 7.10 -3.62 -7.50
C HIS A 92 6.23 -4.86 -7.34
N SER A 93 6.80 -6.05 -7.55
CA SER A 93 6.10 -7.32 -7.37
C SER A 93 5.48 -7.48 -5.97
N GLU A 94 6.06 -6.86 -4.96
CA GLU A 94 5.56 -6.88 -3.57
C GLU A 94 4.17 -6.28 -3.42
N LEU A 95 3.79 -5.34 -4.30
CA LEU A 95 2.43 -4.80 -4.33
C LEU A 95 1.39 -5.88 -4.65
N ALA A 96 1.77 -6.91 -5.40
CA ALA A 96 0.89 -8.01 -5.78
C ALA A 96 1.02 -9.22 -4.84
N THR A 97 2.21 -9.48 -4.31
CA THR A 97 2.52 -10.74 -3.59
C THR A 97 2.50 -10.60 -2.08
N ASN A 98 2.58 -9.38 -1.53
CA ASN A 98 2.69 -9.12 -0.10
C ASN A 98 1.62 -8.13 0.35
N LEU A 99 0.52 -8.64 0.90
CA LEU A 99 -0.63 -7.82 1.27
C LEU A 99 -0.32 -6.80 2.38
N CYS A 100 0.56 -7.14 3.33
CA CYS A 100 0.98 -6.21 4.39
C CYS A 100 1.77 -5.05 3.78
N TYR A 101 2.75 -5.35 2.94
CA TYR A 101 3.52 -4.33 2.22
C TYR A 101 2.63 -3.47 1.32
N ALA A 102 1.76 -4.10 0.51
CA ALA A 102 0.83 -3.41 -0.36
C ALA A 102 -0.11 -2.47 0.42
N THR A 103 -0.56 -2.91 1.60
CA THR A 103 -1.38 -2.10 2.51
C THR A 103 -0.61 -0.89 3.04
N ALA A 104 0.66 -1.08 3.43
CA ALA A 104 1.51 0.01 3.90
C ALA A 104 1.72 1.08 2.82
N ILE A 105 2.00 0.68 1.58
CA ILE A 105 2.11 1.62 0.45
C ILE A 105 0.76 2.27 0.14
N ALA A 106 -0.34 1.51 0.15
CA ALA A 106 -1.69 2.06 -0.07
C ALA A 106 -2.06 3.11 0.97
N TRP A 107 -1.65 2.92 2.23
CA TRP A 107 -1.81 3.94 3.27
C TRP A 107 -1.07 5.23 2.89
N VAL A 108 0.18 5.14 2.42
CA VAL A 108 0.93 6.33 1.96
C VAL A 108 0.27 6.98 0.75
N VAL A 109 -0.25 6.21 -0.21
CA VAL A 109 -0.83 6.76 -1.44
C VAL A 109 -2.18 7.42 -1.21
N TYR A 110 -3.07 6.78 -0.44
CA TYR A 110 -4.49 7.17 -0.39
C TYR A 110 -4.89 7.89 0.90
N ILE A 111 -4.11 7.75 1.96
CA ILE A 111 -4.46 8.27 3.30
C ILE A 111 -3.56 9.43 3.68
N LEU A 112 -2.26 9.29 3.44
CA LEU A 112 -1.34 10.41 3.55
C LEU A 112 -1.69 11.40 2.42
N HIS A 113 -2.13 12.61 2.78
CA HIS A 113 -2.69 13.58 1.85
C HIS A 113 -1.84 13.75 0.58
N PRO A 114 -2.43 13.76 -0.65
CA PRO A 114 -1.69 13.94 -1.90
C PRO A 114 -0.86 15.22 -1.96
N GLN A 115 -1.22 16.22 -1.16
CA GLN A 115 -0.47 17.47 -1.05
C GLN A 115 0.91 17.26 -0.42
N GLU A 116 1.10 16.35 0.55
CA GLU A 116 2.42 16.10 1.14
C GLU A 116 3.36 15.36 0.17
N LEU A 117 2.80 14.53 -0.70
CA LEU A 117 3.54 13.94 -1.84
C LEU A 117 3.94 14.99 -2.89
N ALA A 118 3.23 16.11 -2.97
CA ALA A 118 3.53 17.22 -3.90
C ALA A 118 4.48 18.27 -3.29
N HIS A 119 4.42 18.52 -1.98
CA HIS A 119 5.26 19.51 -1.29
C HIS A 119 6.71 19.05 -1.06
N SER A 120 7.05 17.78 -1.31
CA SER A 120 8.44 17.31 -1.33
C SER A 120 9.18 17.59 -2.65
N VAL A 121 8.61 18.43 -3.51
CA VAL A 121 9.17 18.89 -4.80
C VAL A 121 9.56 20.38 -4.77
N ALA A 122 9.89 20.94 -3.60
CA ALA A 122 10.44 22.30 -3.51
C ALA A 122 11.87 22.27 -2.95
#